data_AF-A0AAI9ZVG8-F1
#
_entry.id   AF-A0AAI9ZVG8-F1
#
_cell.length_a   1.000
_cell.length_b   1.000
_cell.length_c   1.000
_cell.angle_alpha   90.00
_cell.angle_beta   90.00
_cell.angle_gamma   90.00
#
_symmetry.space_group_name_H-M   'P 1'
#
loop_
_entity.id
_entity.type
_entity.pdbx_description
1 polymer ?
#
loop_
_entity_poly.entity_id
_entity_poly.type
_entity_poly.pdbx_seq_one_letter_code
_entity_poly.pdbx_strand_id
1 'polypeptide(L)'
;MMDRKVKKEPLDSTKLHNPYAGVPYAWQLTETVNAFLDRLPPETTEHSEQLPWIFVCNPYIRRKDRFNAQNQRSRGNEDEAPEEEGSRLDTLIEGGSERLEILLNYKQGLEKTNKSKALQAKLLRQEQEDTTRDIMGLAHMCKIKAGKWMLFCQPKDVNEVWSVIARATANNELGIAAKVAPWNPYTDPTGRKDRIVCVYTADFSDMADVTRVLRRLRELKLVEAMGRPIYYKPDAFTYLGIAHGNHWGLKASIYGSRDMLS
;
A
#
# COMPACT_ATOMS: atom_id res chain seq x y z
N MET A 1 31.78 -33.11 13.60
CA MET A 1 30.37 -33.35 13.22
C MET A 1 29.52 -33.30 14.46
N MET A 2 28.53 -32.40 14.49
CA MET A 2 27.18 -32.65 15.04
C MET A 2 26.40 -31.35 14.86
N ASP A 3 25.78 -31.23 13.69
CA ASP A 3 24.75 -30.23 13.40
C ASP A 3 23.61 -30.40 14.39
N ARG A 4 23.46 -29.44 15.32
CA ARG A 4 22.23 -29.29 16.08
C ARG A 4 21.16 -28.75 15.14
N LYS A 5 20.43 -29.65 14.49
CA LYS A 5 19.14 -29.33 13.87
C LYS A 5 18.22 -28.75 14.95
N VAL A 6 18.04 -27.42 14.91
CA VAL A 6 16.95 -26.75 15.60
C VAL A 6 15.65 -27.33 15.02
N LYS A 7 14.95 -28.14 15.81
CA LYS A 7 13.59 -28.59 15.48
C LYS A 7 12.72 -27.34 15.44
N LYS A 8 12.28 -26.93 14.24
CA LYS A 8 11.14 -26.03 14.08
C LYS A 8 9.92 -26.78 14.63
N GLU A 9 9.40 -26.34 15.77
CA GLU A 9 8.09 -26.78 16.24
C GLU A 9 7.04 -26.48 15.16
N PRO A 10 6.07 -27.38 14.91
CA PRO A 10 5.01 -27.13 13.97
C PRO A 10 4.16 -25.94 14.43
N LEU A 11 3.88 -25.03 13.50
CA LEU A 11 3.09 -23.82 13.72
C LEU A 11 1.68 -24.17 14.20
N ASP A 12 1.30 -23.62 15.34
CA ASP A 12 -0.07 -23.68 15.87
C ASP A 12 -1.00 -22.85 14.97
N SER A 13 -1.70 -23.54 14.06
CA SER A 13 -2.61 -22.94 13.08
C SER A 13 -3.80 -22.21 13.71
N THR A 14 -4.06 -22.42 15.01
CA THR A 14 -5.16 -21.75 15.74
C THR A 14 -4.90 -20.26 15.99
N LYS A 15 -3.66 -19.79 15.78
CA LYS A 15 -3.25 -18.39 15.97
C LYS A 15 -3.01 -17.62 14.67
N LEU A 16 -3.16 -18.28 13.53
CA LEU A 16 -2.97 -17.64 12.22
C LEU A 16 -4.26 -16.96 11.77
N HIS A 17 -4.12 -15.81 11.12
CA HIS A 17 -5.21 -14.99 10.62
C HIS A 17 -5.07 -14.82 9.11
N ASN A 18 -6.18 -14.79 8.39
CA ASN A 18 -6.16 -14.41 6.97
C ASN A 18 -7.35 -13.48 6.69
N PRO A 19 -7.14 -12.16 6.53
CA PRO A 19 -8.22 -11.24 6.19
C PRO A 19 -8.81 -11.50 4.79
N TYR A 20 -8.15 -12.32 3.97
CA TYR A 20 -8.58 -12.69 2.61
C TYR A 20 -9.05 -14.14 2.51
N ALA A 21 -9.46 -14.75 3.62
CA ALA A 21 -9.98 -16.11 3.62
C ALA A 21 -11.16 -16.23 2.64
N GLY A 22 -11.10 -17.22 1.73
CA GLY A 22 -12.13 -17.44 0.71
C GLY A 22 -12.07 -16.52 -0.51
N VAL A 23 -11.13 -15.56 -0.56
CA VAL A 23 -10.92 -14.71 -1.74
C VAL A 23 -10.07 -15.48 -2.76
N PRO A 24 -10.60 -15.82 -3.96
CA PRO A 24 -9.94 -16.76 -4.88
C PRO A 24 -8.61 -16.23 -5.43
N TYR A 25 -8.43 -14.92 -5.47
CA TYR A 25 -7.21 -14.25 -5.94
C TYR A 25 -6.23 -13.89 -4.81
N ALA A 26 -6.42 -14.46 -3.62
CA ALA A 26 -5.51 -14.32 -2.50
C ALA A 26 -4.92 -15.67 -2.08
N TRP A 27 -3.75 -15.63 -1.44
CA TRP A 27 -3.17 -16.79 -0.75
C TRP A 27 -4.09 -17.26 0.38
N GLN A 28 -4.30 -18.58 0.45
CA GLN A 28 -5.09 -19.23 1.49
C GLN A 28 -4.22 -20.01 2.48
N LEU A 29 -4.62 -20.07 3.75
CA LEU A 29 -3.90 -20.88 4.75
C LEU A 29 -3.97 -22.39 4.47
N THR A 30 -4.90 -22.81 3.62
CA THR A 30 -5.08 -24.20 3.18
C THR A 30 -4.12 -24.61 2.06
N GLU A 31 -3.33 -23.69 1.52
CA GLU A 31 -2.34 -23.97 0.49
C GLU A 31 -0.94 -23.49 0.90
N THR A 32 0.09 -24.11 0.34
CA THR A 32 1.46 -23.60 0.50
C THR A 32 1.65 -22.33 -0.33
N VAL A 33 2.60 -21.48 0.06
CA VAL A 33 2.95 -20.28 -0.73
C VAL A 33 3.41 -20.65 -2.16
N ASN A 34 4.06 -21.81 -2.34
CA ASN A 34 4.42 -22.30 -3.69
C ASN A 34 3.18 -22.58 -4.55
N ALA A 35 2.23 -23.36 -4.01
CA ALA A 35 1.00 -23.68 -4.72
C ALA A 35 0.22 -22.41 -5.10
N PHE A 36 0.20 -21.41 -4.22
CA PHE A 36 -0.38 -20.09 -4.51
C PHE A 36 0.33 -19.36 -5.66
N LEU A 37 1.66 -19.35 -5.65
CA LEU A 37 2.46 -18.70 -6.70
C LEU A 37 2.30 -19.40 -8.06
N ASP A 38 2.19 -20.73 -8.08
CA ASP A 38 1.93 -21.51 -9.29
C ASP A 38 0.50 -21.30 -9.82
N ARG A 39 -0.46 -21.11 -8.90
CA ARG A 39 -1.87 -20.89 -9.21
C ARG A 39 -2.15 -19.48 -9.75
N LEU A 40 -1.40 -18.48 -9.30
CA LEU A 40 -1.60 -17.06 -9.64
C LEU A 40 -0.26 -16.36 -10.00
N PRO A 41 0.43 -16.77 -11.07
CA PRO A 41 1.61 -16.07 -11.56
C PRO A 41 1.20 -14.69 -12.13
N PRO A 42 1.67 -13.56 -11.57
CA PRO A 42 1.23 -12.22 -11.99
C PRO A 42 1.58 -11.86 -13.44
N GLU A 43 2.59 -12.50 -14.04
CA GLU A 43 2.96 -12.27 -15.43
C GLU A 43 1.85 -12.69 -16.42
N THR A 44 1.21 -13.83 -16.16
CA THR A 44 0.24 -14.44 -17.08
C THR A 44 -1.19 -14.42 -16.56
N THR A 45 -1.40 -14.09 -15.28
CA THR A 45 -2.75 -13.91 -14.73
C THR A 45 -3.36 -12.64 -15.33
N GLU A 46 -4.52 -12.77 -15.97
CA GLU A 46 -5.25 -11.64 -16.55
C GLU A 46 -6.14 -10.97 -15.51
N HIS A 47 -6.16 -9.64 -15.56
CA HIS A 47 -7.05 -8.80 -14.78
C HIS A 47 -8.51 -8.97 -15.23
N SER A 48 -9.41 -9.07 -14.26
CA SER A 48 -10.85 -8.96 -14.46
C SER A 48 -11.50 -8.29 -13.25
N GLU A 49 -12.81 -8.00 -13.34
CA GLU A 49 -13.56 -7.50 -12.17
C GLU A 49 -13.56 -8.51 -11.01
N GLN A 50 -13.48 -9.81 -11.31
CA GLN A 50 -13.41 -10.88 -10.30
C GLN A 50 -11.98 -11.20 -9.87
N LEU A 51 -10.96 -10.65 -10.55
CA LEU A 51 -9.54 -10.79 -10.23
C LEU A 51 -8.84 -9.43 -10.43
N PRO A 52 -9.13 -8.45 -9.56
CA PRO A 52 -8.57 -7.12 -9.74
C PRO A 52 -7.09 -7.07 -9.34
N TRP A 53 -6.69 -7.91 -8.38
CA TRP A 53 -5.38 -7.97 -7.75
C TRP A 53 -5.04 -9.40 -7.31
N ILE A 54 -3.76 -9.66 -7.06
CA ILE A 54 -3.31 -10.89 -6.38
C ILE A 54 -2.78 -10.52 -5.00
N PHE A 55 -3.28 -11.17 -3.94
CA PHE A 55 -2.98 -10.81 -2.54
C PHE A 55 -2.26 -11.90 -1.75
N VAL A 56 -1.43 -11.46 -0.80
CA VAL A 56 -0.87 -12.31 0.26
C VAL A 56 -0.91 -11.54 1.57
N CYS A 57 -1.34 -12.20 2.66
CA CYS A 57 -1.33 -11.61 3.99
C CYS A 57 -0.14 -12.09 4.81
N ASN A 58 0.23 -11.30 5.81
CA ASN A 58 1.05 -11.79 6.91
C ASN A 58 0.13 -12.43 7.95
N PRO A 59 0.20 -13.76 8.16
CA PRO A 59 -0.80 -14.47 8.92
C PRO A 59 -0.66 -14.30 10.45
N TYR A 60 0.41 -13.64 10.91
CA TYR A 60 0.68 -13.42 12.32
C TYR A 60 0.14 -12.09 12.84
N ILE A 61 -0.34 -11.21 11.94
CA ILE A 61 -0.90 -9.92 12.30
C ILE A 61 -2.39 -9.95 12.03
N ARG A 62 -3.18 -9.94 13.10
CA ARG A 62 -4.63 -9.93 13.00
C ARG A 62 -5.12 -8.66 12.30
N ARG A 63 -5.99 -8.85 11.31
CA ARG A 63 -6.69 -7.80 10.58
C ARG A 63 -8.16 -8.17 10.43
N LYS A 64 -8.97 -7.17 10.12
CA LYS A 64 -10.40 -7.34 9.87
C LYS A 64 -10.60 -8.17 8.61
N ASP A 65 -11.58 -9.07 8.66
CA ASP A 65 -12.00 -9.83 7.49
C ASP A 65 -12.45 -8.89 6.37
N ARG A 66 -12.01 -9.15 5.14
CA ARG A 66 -12.31 -8.32 3.95
C ARG A 66 -13.81 -8.12 3.77
N PHE A 67 -14.63 -9.16 3.95
CA PHE A 67 -16.07 -9.07 3.72
C PHE A 67 -16.78 -8.18 4.75
N ASN A 68 -16.14 -7.93 5.90
CA ASN A 68 -16.65 -7.04 6.95
C ASN A 68 -16.00 -5.64 6.91
N ALA A 69 -15.04 -5.39 6.02
CA ALA A 69 -14.31 -4.13 5.94
C ALA A 69 -15.15 -3.01 5.31
N GLN A 70 -15.02 -1.78 5.81
CA GLN A 70 -15.76 -0.62 5.29
C GLN A 70 -15.30 -0.21 3.89
N ASN A 71 -14.04 -0.45 3.55
CA ASN A 71 -13.46 -0.20 2.24
C ASN A 71 -14.19 -0.92 1.10
N GLN A 72 -14.92 -2.02 1.37
CA GLN A 72 -15.76 -2.68 0.37
C GLN A 72 -16.94 -1.81 -0.11
N ARG A 73 -17.26 -0.72 0.62
CA ARG A 73 -18.25 0.28 0.22
C ARG A 73 -17.61 1.50 -0.46
N SER A 74 -16.28 1.59 -0.51
CA SER A 74 -15.55 2.68 -1.15
C SER A 74 -15.19 2.28 -2.58
N ARG A 75 -16.04 2.71 -3.53
CA ARG A 75 -15.92 2.33 -4.93
C ARG A 75 -14.55 2.70 -5.51
N GLY A 76 -13.83 1.71 -6.05
CA GLY A 76 -12.49 1.85 -6.61
C GLY A 76 -11.34 1.76 -5.60
N ASN A 77 -11.63 1.62 -4.30
CA ASN A 77 -10.65 1.49 -3.22
C ASN A 77 -10.87 0.22 -2.37
N GLU A 78 -11.61 -0.75 -2.88
CA GLU A 78 -11.98 -2.00 -2.20
C GLU A 78 -10.75 -2.89 -1.91
N ASP A 79 -9.65 -2.64 -2.63
CA ASP A 79 -8.43 -3.45 -2.67
C ASP A 79 -7.24 -2.83 -1.92
N GLU A 80 -7.49 -1.84 -1.07
CA GLU A 80 -6.48 -1.27 -0.19
C GLU A 80 -6.13 -2.21 0.98
N ALA A 81 -5.31 -1.78 1.95
CA ALA A 81 -4.86 -2.66 3.03
C ALA A 81 -6.04 -3.29 3.79
N PRO A 82 -5.84 -4.48 4.38
CA PRO A 82 -6.86 -5.05 5.25
C PRO A 82 -7.00 -4.17 6.50
N GLU A 83 -8.24 -3.79 6.84
CA GLU A 83 -8.53 -2.84 7.92
C GLU A 83 -8.12 -3.36 9.30
N GLU A 84 -7.95 -2.44 10.25
CA GLU A 84 -7.96 -2.77 11.68
C GLU A 84 -9.33 -2.57 12.33
N GLU A 85 -9.50 -3.19 13.50
CA GLU A 85 -10.75 -3.08 14.26
C GLU A 85 -11.02 -1.65 14.74
N GLY A 86 -12.26 -1.22 14.52
CA GLY A 86 -12.72 0.14 14.83
C GLY A 86 -12.30 1.20 13.82
N SER A 87 -11.84 0.82 12.63
CA SER A 87 -11.66 1.74 11.49
C SER A 87 -12.95 2.52 11.21
N ARG A 88 -12.82 3.82 10.93
CA ARG A 88 -13.92 4.75 10.62
C ARG A 88 -13.66 5.41 9.27
N LEU A 89 -13.76 4.63 8.20
CA LEU A 89 -13.41 5.08 6.85
C LEU A 89 -14.35 6.19 6.37
N ASP A 90 -15.64 6.07 6.63
CA ASP A 90 -16.63 7.07 6.21
C ASP A 90 -16.30 8.46 6.80
N THR A 91 -15.90 8.50 8.08
CA THR A 91 -15.46 9.74 8.75
C THR A 91 -14.19 10.33 8.15
N LEU A 92 -13.23 9.49 7.75
CA LEU A 92 -12.04 9.96 7.05
C LEU A 92 -12.41 10.57 5.70
N ILE A 93 -13.26 9.90 4.92
CA ILE A 93 -13.65 10.37 3.59
C ILE A 93 -14.38 11.70 3.69
N GLU A 94 -15.36 11.82 4.59
CA GLU A 94 -16.11 13.07 4.82
C GLU A 94 -15.18 14.22 5.24
N GLY A 95 -14.51 14.10 6.39
CA GLY A 95 -13.68 15.17 6.92
C GLY A 95 -12.44 15.48 6.06
N GLY A 96 -11.87 14.46 5.43
CA GLY A 96 -10.75 14.63 4.50
C GLY A 96 -11.16 15.35 3.22
N SER A 97 -12.35 15.06 2.68
CA SER A 97 -12.88 15.75 1.49
C SER A 97 -13.19 17.21 1.79
N GLU A 98 -13.81 17.51 2.94
CA GLU A 98 -14.03 18.89 3.39
C GLU A 98 -12.70 19.66 3.54
N ARG A 99 -11.69 19.02 4.13
CA ARG A 99 -10.37 19.65 4.30
C ARG A 99 -9.70 19.96 2.97
N LEU A 100 -9.85 19.09 1.97
CA LEU A 100 -9.37 19.28 0.60
C LEU A 100 -10.14 20.37 -0.14
N GLU A 101 -11.44 20.51 0.11
CA GLU A 101 -12.26 21.60 -0.44
C GLU A 101 -11.82 22.96 0.13
N ILE A 102 -11.53 23.04 1.43
CA ILE A 102 -10.95 24.25 2.07
C ILE A 102 -9.64 24.65 1.38
N LEU A 103 -8.73 23.70 1.14
CA LEU A 103 -7.48 23.98 0.42
C LEU A 103 -7.73 24.48 -1.01
N LEU A 104 -8.70 23.89 -1.72
CA LEU A 104 -9.04 24.30 -3.08
C LEU A 104 -9.56 25.76 -3.10
N ASN A 105 -10.46 26.09 -2.17
CA ASN A 105 -11.01 27.44 -2.02
C ASN A 105 -9.92 28.44 -1.63
N TYR A 106 -9.02 28.06 -0.72
CA TYR A 106 -7.86 28.87 -0.34
C TYR A 106 -6.97 29.18 -1.54
N LYS A 107 -6.63 28.16 -2.35
CA LYS A 107 -5.82 28.30 -3.56
C LYS A 107 -6.46 29.29 -4.55
N GLN A 108 -7.74 29.12 -4.85
CA GLN A 108 -8.47 30.01 -5.77
C GLN A 108 -8.58 31.45 -5.23
N GLY A 109 -8.78 31.61 -3.92
CA GLY A 109 -8.82 32.91 -3.27
C GLY A 109 -7.47 33.61 -3.31
N LEU A 110 -6.38 32.87 -3.09
CA LEU A 110 -5.02 33.40 -3.08
C LEU A 110 -4.60 33.95 -4.45
N GLU A 111 -5.00 33.28 -5.53
CA GLU A 111 -4.76 33.71 -6.91
C GLU A 111 -5.39 35.07 -7.25
N LYS A 112 -6.49 35.43 -6.56
CA LYS A 112 -7.20 36.72 -6.73
C LYS A 112 -6.60 37.87 -5.91
N THR A 113 -5.61 37.61 -5.07
CA THR A 113 -5.01 38.64 -4.21
C THR A 113 -3.97 39.48 -4.96
N ASN A 114 -3.79 40.75 -4.55
CA ASN A 114 -2.70 41.62 -5.04
C ASN A 114 -1.31 41.29 -4.45
N LYS A 115 -1.15 40.14 -3.80
CA LYS A 115 0.13 39.70 -3.23
C LYS A 115 1.11 39.32 -4.34
N SER A 116 2.41 39.48 -4.10
CA SER A 116 3.44 39.02 -5.04
C SER A 116 3.35 37.52 -5.28
N LYS A 117 3.74 37.05 -6.47
CA LYS A 117 3.72 35.61 -6.82
C LYS A 117 4.56 34.76 -5.88
N ALA A 118 5.70 35.28 -5.41
CA ALA A 118 6.54 34.61 -4.43
C ALA A 118 5.81 34.42 -3.08
N LEU A 119 5.08 35.44 -2.62
CA LEU A 119 4.30 35.35 -1.39
C LEU A 119 3.10 34.40 -1.55
N GLN A 120 2.41 34.43 -2.70
CA GLN A 120 1.34 33.47 -3.01
C GLN A 120 1.88 32.02 -2.97
N ALA A 121 3.01 31.74 -3.61
CA ALA A 121 3.59 30.40 -3.61
C ALA A 121 4.00 29.92 -2.22
N LYS A 122 4.55 30.81 -1.37
CA LYS A 122 4.90 30.49 0.03
C LYS A 122 3.67 30.14 0.85
N LEU A 123 2.62 30.96 0.78
CA LEU A 123 1.37 30.75 1.52
C LEU A 123 0.64 29.48 1.08
N LEU A 124 0.58 29.22 -0.24
CA LEU A 124 0.00 27.98 -0.75
C LEU A 124 0.75 26.76 -0.26
N ARG A 125 2.09 26.78 -0.25
CA ARG A 125 2.90 25.67 0.25
C ARG A 125 2.62 25.38 1.73
N GLN A 126 2.53 26.43 2.55
CA GLN A 126 2.20 26.29 3.97
C GLN A 126 0.82 25.63 4.13
N GLU A 127 -0.19 26.11 3.40
CA GLU A 127 -1.54 25.55 3.48
C GLU A 127 -1.59 24.09 2.98
N GLN A 128 -0.81 23.74 1.97
CA GLN A 128 -0.67 22.36 1.49
C GLN A 128 -0.02 21.45 2.55
N GLU A 129 1.01 21.93 3.25
CA GLU A 129 1.67 21.22 4.35
C GLU A 129 0.72 21.00 5.53
N ASP A 130 -0.04 22.03 5.91
CA ASP A 130 -1.02 21.94 7.00
C ASP A 130 -2.21 21.05 6.63
N THR A 131 -2.71 21.12 5.39
CA THR A 131 -3.72 20.20 4.86
C THR A 131 -3.26 18.75 4.97
N THR A 132 -2.01 18.48 4.57
CA THR A 132 -1.44 17.14 4.62
C THR A 132 -1.35 16.64 6.07
N ARG A 133 -0.94 17.50 7.00
CA ARG A 133 -0.87 17.21 8.44
C ARG A 133 -2.24 16.90 9.02
N ASP A 134 -3.25 17.70 8.70
CA ASP A 134 -4.62 17.53 9.19
C ASP A 134 -5.23 16.20 8.70
N ILE A 135 -5.06 15.89 7.42
CA ILE A 135 -5.52 14.62 6.83
C ILE A 135 -4.85 13.42 7.51
N MET A 136 -3.53 13.46 7.73
CA MET A 136 -2.83 12.39 8.42
C MET A 136 -3.27 12.24 9.89
N GLY A 137 -3.49 13.37 10.58
CA GLY A 137 -4.03 13.37 11.94
C GLY A 137 -5.43 12.75 12.01
N LEU A 138 -6.32 13.14 11.09
CA LEU A 138 -7.65 12.56 10.97
C LEU A 138 -7.61 11.07 10.65
N ALA A 139 -6.74 10.65 9.73
CA ALA A 139 -6.54 9.24 9.39
C ALA A 139 -6.12 8.42 10.61
N HIS A 140 -5.21 8.94 11.43
CA HIS A 140 -4.80 8.30 12.68
C HIS A 140 -5.96 8.19 13.68
N MET A 141 -6.74 9.26 13.88
CA MET A 141 -7.93 9.23 14.74
C MET A 141 -9.02 8.28 14.24
N CYS A 142 -9.12 8.10 12.91
CA CYS A 142 -10.06 7.20 12.26
C CYS A 142 -9.53 5.77 12.12
N LYS A 143 -8.33 5.47 12.62
CA LYS A 143 -7.68 4.15 12.49
C LYS A 143 -7.43 3.71 11.04
N ILE A 144 -7.32 4.66 10.11
CA ILE A 144 -6.93 4.40 8.72
C ILE A 144 -5.42 4.69 8.59
N LYS A 145 -4.63 3.83 9.23
CA LYS A 145 -3.19 4.07 9.44
C LYS A 145 -2.30 3.30 8.48
N ALA A 146 -2.85 2.35 7.73
CA ALA A 146 -2.06 1.58 6.79
C ALA A 146 -1.48 2.47 5.68
N GLY A 147 -0.36 2.03 5.14
CA GLY A 147 0.25 2.60 3.94
C GLY A 147 1.16 1.57 3.29
N LYS A 148 1.67 1.89 2.10
CA LYS A 148 2.39 0.92 1.27
C LYS A 148 3.65 1.48 0.62
N TRP A 149 4.70 0.66 0.62
CA TRP A 149 5.80 0.81 -0.33
C TRP A 149 5.32 0.36 -1.72
N MET A 150 5.51 1.20 -2.73
CA MET A 150 5.13 0.91 -4.12
C MET A 150 6.36 0.61 -4.96
N LEU A 151 6.46 -0.64 -5.41
CA LEU A 151 7.48 -1.13 -6.32
C LEU A 151 6.86 -1.25 -7.72
N PHE A 152 7.60 -0.88 -8.75
CA PHE A 152 7.15 -0.93 -10.15
C PHE A 152 8.17 -1.73 -10.94
N CYS A 153 7.88 -3.01 -11.12
CA CYS A 153 8.78 -4.00 -11.69
C CYS A 153 8.44 -4.28 -13.15
N GLN A 154 9.44 -4.65 -13.96
CA GLN A 154 9.21 -4.99 -15.36
C GLN A 154 8.41 -6.30 -15.46
N PRO A 155 7.56 -6.47 -16.49
CA PRO A 155 6.75 -7.68 -16.68
C PRO A 155 7.54 -8.99 -16.59
N LYS A 156 8.73 -9.05 -17.19
CA LYS A 156 9.60 -10.24 -17.18
C LYS A 156 10.12 -10.63 -15.79
N ASP A 157 10.16 -9.69 -14.85
CA ASP A 157 10.73 -9.88 -13.51
C ASP A 157 9.62 -10.01 -12.45
N VAL A 158 8.35 -9.77 -12.81
CA VAL A 158 7.23 -9.66 -11.84
C VAL A 158 7.00 -10.95 -11.06
N ASN A 159 7.12 -12.11 -11.70
CA ASN A 159 6.95 -13.41 -11.05
C ASN A 159 8.03 -13.63 -9.98
N GLU A 160 9.28 -13.33 -10.30
CA GLU A 160 10.40 -13.46 -9.36
C GLU A 160 10.23 -12.50 -8.18
N VAL A 161 10.02 -11.21 -8.45
CA VAL A 161 9.79 -10.17 -7.44
C VAL A 161 8.62 -10.54 -6.53
N TRP A 162 7.49 -10.95 -7.11
CA TRP A 162 6.32 -11.36 -6.35
C TRP A 162 6.57 -12.60 -5.50
N SER A 163 7.29 -13.60 -6.01
CA SER A 163 7.62 -14.80 -5.26
C SER A 163 8.41 -14.50 -3.98
N VAL A 164 9.36 -13.56 -4.05
CA VAL A 164 10.17 -13.14 -2.90
C VAL A 164 9.30 -12.40 -1.89
N ILE A 165 8.47 -11.45 -2.36
CA ILE A 165 7.58 -10.66 -1.51
C ILE A 165 6.53 -11.53 -0.83
N ALA A 166 5.91 -12.46 -1.56
CA ALA A 166 4.89 -13.35 -1.02
C ALA A 166 5.42 -14.25 0.08
N ARG A 167 6.60 -14.86 -0.13
CA ARG A 167 7.29 -15.68 0.88
C ARG A 167 7.64 -14.87 2.12
N ALA A 168 8.27 -13.71 1.94
CA ALA A 168 8.70 -12.86 3.04
C ALA A 168 7.50 -12.30 3.83
N THR A 169 6.39 -11.98 3.17
CA THR A 169 5.15 -11.53 3.83
C THR A 169 4.52 -12.66 4.65
N ALA A 170 4.36 -13.86 4.05
CA ALA A 170 3.80 -15.02 4.73
C ALA A 170 4.68 -15.51 5.91
N ASN A 171 5.99 -15.24 5.88
CA ASN A 171 6.95 -15.57 6.94
C ASN A 171 7.13 -14.48 8.02
N ASN A 172 6.26 -13.46 8.07
CA ASN A 172 6.34 -12.36 9.02
C ASN A 172 7.62 -11.49 8.92
N GLU A 173 8.24 -11.43 7.74
CA GLU A 173 9.45 -10.64 7.52
C GLU A 173 9.13 -9.23 7.00
N LEU A 174 8.04 -9.08 6.26
CA LEU A 174 7.53 -7.80 5.77
C LEU A 174 6.41 -7.28 6.69
N GLY A 175 5.54 -6.40 6.18
CA GLY A 175 4.46 -5.81 6.96
C GLY A 175 3.20 -6.69 6.98
N ILE A 176 2.03 -6.07 6.86
CA ILE A 176 0.74 -6.72 7.16
C ILE A 176 0.15 -7.51 5.99
N ALA A 177 0.49 -7.10 4.76
CA ALA A 177 0.00 -7.70 3.53
C ALA A 177 0.84 -7.20 2.35
N ALA A 178 0.69 -7.84 1.19
CA ALA A 178 1.16 -7.33 -0.07
C ALA A 178 0.14 -7.63 -1.19
N LYS A 179 0.18 -6.83 -2.25
CA LYS A 179 -0.59 -7.08 -3.49
C LYS A 179 0.25 -6.82 -4.72
N VAL A 180 -0.04 -7.55 -5.80
CA VAL A 180 0.54 -7.31 -7.12
C VAL A 180 -0.57 -7.17 -8.16
N ALA A 181 -0.38 -6.24 -9.09
CA ALA A 181 -1.28 -6.08 -10.22
C ALA A 181 -1.09 -7.23 -11.22
N PRO A 182 -2.16 -7.97 -11.59
CA PRO A 182 -2.12 -8.88 -12.73
C PRO A 182 -1.93 -8.10 -14.05
N TRP A 183 -1.68 -8.81 -15.14
CA TRP A 183 -1.65 -8.19 -16.47
C TRP A 183 -3.05 -7.72 -16.87
N ASN A 184 -3.19 -6.45 -17.22
CA ASN A 184 -4.45 -5.89 -17.71
C ASN A 184 -4.41 -5.66 -19.23
N PRO A 185 -5.01 -6.56 -20.05
CA PRO A 185 -4.98 -6.43 -21.50
C PRO A 185 -5.76 -5.21 -22.04
N TYR A 186 -6.73 -4.69 -21.27
CA TYR A 186 -7.52 -3.52 -21.68
C TYR A 186 -6.74 -2.21 -21.60
N THR A 187 -5.82 -2.10 -20.63
CA THR A 187 -5.02 -0.88 -20.42
C THR A 187 -3.55 -1.04 -20.83
N ASP A 188 -3.08 -2.27 -21.01
CA ASP A 188 -1.76 -2.64 -21.52
C ASP A 188 -1.85 -3.84 -22.48
N PRO A 189 -2.39 -3.67 -23.70
CA PRO A 189 -2.50 -4.75 -24.68
C PRO A 189 -1.15 -5.40 -25.04
N THR A 190 -0.06 -4.65 -24.91
CA THR A 190 1.29 -5.14 -25.22
C THR A 190 1.93 -5.95 -24.09
N GLY A 191 1.37 -5.87 -22.88
CA GLY A 191 1.92 -6.47 -21.68
C GLY A 191 3.26 -5.88 -21.23
N ARG A 192 3.68 -4.71 -21.76
CA ARG A 192 5.02 -4.13 -21.54
C ARG A 192 5.10 -3.15 -20.38
N LYS A 193 3.97 -2.70 -19.83
CA LYS A 193 3.99 -1.72 -18.73
C LYS A 193 4.45 -2.38 -17.44
N ASP A 194 5.23 -1.65 -16.64
CA ASP A 194 5.61 -2.09 -15.30
C ASP A 194 4.40 -2.54 -14.49
N ARG A 195 4.57 -3.63 -13.74
CA ARG A 195 3.59 -4.15 -12.79
C ARG A 195 3.86 -3.54 -11.42
N ILE A 196 2.81 -3.00 -10.81
CA ILE A 196 2.90 -2.47 -9.46
C ILE A 196 2.78 -3.60 -8.43
N VAL A 197 3.71 -3.61 -7.47
CA VAL A 197 3.66 -4.42 -6.26
C VAL A 197 3.63 -3.48 -5.06
N CYS A 198 2.66 -3.67 -4.18
CA CYS A 198 2.50 -2.89 -2.96
C CYS A 198 2.80 -3.76 -1.74
N VAL A 199 3.66 -3.28 -0.83
CA VAL A 199 3.96 -3.94 0.44
C VAL A 199 3.49 -3.04 1.57
N TYR A 200 2.52 -3.50 2.34
CA TYR A 200 1.81 -2.71 3.33
C TYR A 200 2.45 -2.77 4.71
N THR A 201 2.50 -1.65 5.42
CA THR A 201 2.78 -1.60 6.86
C THR A 201 1.51 -1.23 7.63
N ALA A 202 1.52 -1.51 8.94
CA ALA A 202 0.37 -1.31 9.81
C ALA A 202 0.00 0.16 10.03
N ASP A 203 1.03 0.99 10.15
CA ASP A 203 0.92 2.37 10.58
C ASP A 203 1.96 3.21 9.82
N PHE A 204 1.51 4.17 9.04
CA PHE A 204 2.38 5.06 8.28
C PHE A 204 3.18 6.00 9.18
N SER A 205 2.77 6.21 10.43
CA SER A 205 3.46 7.06 11.40
C SER A 205 4.50 6.30 12.22
N ASP A 206 4.45 4.97 12.23
CA ASP A 206 5.49 4.11 12.81
C ASP A 206 6.70 4.05 11.87
N MET A 207 7.53 5.08 11.94
CA MET A 207 8.75 5.16 11.15
C MET A 207 9.70 3.98 11.39
N ALA A 208 9.67 3.34 12.57
CA ALA A 208 10.52 2.20 12.86
C ALA A 208 10.09 0.99 12.02
N ASP A 209 8.79 0.66 11.99
CA ASP A 209 8.27 -0.43 11.17
C ASP A 209 8.38 -0.12 9.66
N VAL A 210 8.04 1.11 9.24
CA VAL A 210 8.18 1.53 7.84
C VAL A 210 9.62 1.38 7.34
N THR A 211 10.59 1.79 8.16
CA THR A 211 12.03 1.64 7.84
C THR A 211 12.47 0.18 7.90
N ARG A 212 11.99 -0.60 8.87
CA ARG A 212 12.28 -2.03 9.00
C ARG A 212 11.86 -2.79 7.74
N VAL A 213 10.63 -2.57 7.27
CA VAL A 213 10.13 -3.19 6.02
C VAL A 213 10.96 -2.74 4.83
N LEU A 214 11.29 -1.44 4.71
CA LEU A 214 12.14 -0.94 3.63
C LEU A 214 13.53 -1.60 3.63
N ARG A 215 14.17 -1.72 4.80
CA ARG A 215 15.46 -2.39 4.95
C ARG A 215 15.38 -3.85 4.55
N ARG A 216 14.29 -4.55 4.93
CA ARG A 216 14.09 -5.94 4.52
C ARG A 216 13.91 -6.06 3.01
N LEU A 217 13.16 -5.16 2.36
CA LEU A 217 13.05 -5.11 0.90
C LEU A 217 14.42 -4.89 0.23
N ARG A 218 15.29 -4.06 0.82
CA ARG A 218 16.66 -3.85 0.34
C ARG A 218 17.54 -5.10 0.50
N GLU A 219 17.49 -5.77 1.66
CA GLU A 219 18.22 -7.02 1.89
C GLU A 219 17.82 -8.13 0.92
N LEU A 220 16.55 -8.15 0.52
CA LEU A 220 16.01 -9.03 -0.51
C LEU A 220 16.35 -8.57 -1.94
N LYS A 221 17.15 -7.50 -2.09
CA LYS A 221 17.60 -6.89 -3.36
C LYS A 221 16.46 -6.32 -4.22
N LEU A 222 15.29 -6.08 -3.64
CA LEU A 222 14.10 -5.63 -4.37
C LEU A 222 14.09 -4.12 -4.61
N VAL A 223 14.78 -3.33 -3.79
CA VAL A 223 14.84 -1.87 -3.97
C VAL A 223 15.76 -1.53 -5.15
N GLU A 224 16.97 -2.07 -5.17
CA GLU A 224 17.96 -1.86 -6.23
C GLU A 224 17.48 -2.44 -7.57
N ALA A 225 16.78 -3.57 -7.56
CA ALA A 225 16.20 -4.17 -8.76
C ALA A 225 15.23 -3.24 -9.50
N MET A 226 14.61 -2.26 -8.81
CA MET A 226 13.74 -1.29 -9.47
C MET A 226 14.50 -0.25 -10.31
N GLY A 227 15.82 -0.09 -10.09
CA GLY A 227 16.64 0.91 -10.78
C GLY A 227 16.28 2.38 -10.47
N ARG A 228 15.33 2.61 -9.57
CA ARG A 228 14.85 3.94 -9.15
C ARG A 228 14.37 3.90 -7.70
N PRO A 229 14.30 5.05 -7.01
CA PRO A 229 13.69 5.12 -5.69
C PRO A 229 12.24 4.64 -5.70
N ILE A 230 11.89 3.81 -4.73
CA ILE A 230 10.49 3.49 -4.39
C ILE A 230 9.95 4.48 -3.37
N TYR A 231 8.62 4.63 -3.34
CA TYR A 231 7.93 5.62 -2.53
C TYR A 231 6.86 4.97 -1.65
N TYR A 232 6.61 5.58 -0.50
CA TYR A 232 5.62 5.14 0.47
C TYR A 232 4.39 6.05 0.46
N LYS A 233 3.22 5.47 0.26
CA LYS A 233 1.92 6.17 0.20
C LYS A 233 0.97 5.67 1.31
N PRO A 234 0.43 6.57 2.16
CA PRO A 234 -0.65 6.23 3.09
C PRO A 234 -1.95 5.87 2.35
N ASP A 235 -2.72 4.90 2.85
CA ASP A 235 -4.00 4.51 2.25
C ASP A 235 -5.03 5.63 2.33
N ALA A 236 -4.95 6.48 3.37
CA ALA A 236 -5.76 7.69 3.49
C ALA A 236 -5.67 8.59 2.25
N PHE A 237 -4.49 8.68 1.62
CA PHE A 237 -4.32 9.45 0.39
C PHE A 237 -4.99 8.77 -0.80
N THR A 238 -5.05 7.43 -0.84
CA THR A 238 -5.80 6.72 -1.88
C THR A 238 -7.30 6.94 -1.72
N TYR A 239 -7.84 6.78 -0.52
CA TYR A 239 -9.27 6.99 -0.25
C TYR A 239 -9.74 8.41 -0.56
N LEU A 240 -8.87 9.41 -0.38
CA LEU A 240 -9.17 10.82 -0.68
C LEU A 240 -8.80 11.24 -2.12
N GLY A 241 -8.41 10.30 -3.00
CA GLY A 241 -8.08 10.61 -4.39
C GLY A 241 -6.79 11.42 -4.58
N ILE A 242 -5.93 11.49 -3.56
CA ILE A 242 -4.64 12.17 -3.64
C ILE A 242 -3.66 11.28 -4.41
N ALA A 243 -3.58 11.52 -5.71
CA ALA A 243 -2.67 10.86 -6.65
C ALA A 243 -1.59 11.83 -7.16
N HIS A 244 -0.60 11.30 -7.89
CA HIS A 244 0.42 12.13 -8.54
C HIS A 244 -0.25 13.12 -9.50
N GLY A 245 0.12 14.40 -9.41
CA GLY A 245 -0.44 15.46 -10.27
C GLY A 245 -1.86 15.90 -9.89
N ASN A 246 -2.33 15.59 -8.68
CA ASN A 246 -3.63 16.07 -8.20
C ASN A 246 -3.74 17.60 -8.24
N HIS A 247 -4.97 18.11 -8.41
CA HIS A 247 -5.22 19.55 -8.61
C HIS A 247 -5.00 20.40 -7.35
N TRP A 248 -4.94 19.79 -6.17
CA TRP A 248 -4.57 20.45 -4.92
C TRP A 248 -3.06 20.74 -4.82
N GLY A 249 -2.24 20.04 -5.61
CA GLY A 249 -0.78 20.15 -5.58
C GLY A 249 -0.15 19.46 -4.37
N LEU A 250 -0.85 18.52 -3.73
CA LEU A 250 -0.34 17.74 -2.61
C LEU A 250 0.62 16.64 -3.09
N LYS A 251 1.61 16.28 -2.28
CA LYS A 251 2.44 15.10 -2.55
C LYS A 251 1.62 13.83 -2.30
N ALA A 252 1.70 12.87 -3.21
CA ALA A 252 1.01 11.58 -3.09
C ALA A 252 1.79 10.52 -2.30
N SER A 253 2.95 10.87 -1.74
CA SER A 253 3.81 9.98 -0.96
C SER A 253 4.50 10.78 0.13
N ILE A 254 4.71 10.14 1.29
CA ILE A 254 5.28 10.79 2.48
C ILE A 254 6.74 10.38 2.72
N TYR A 255 7.17 9.24 2.19
CA TYR A 255 8.56 8.79 2.27
C TYR A 255 9.10 8.32 0.93
N GLY A 256 10.40 8.49 0.73
CA GLY A 256 11.17 7.95 -0.38
C GLY A 256 12.31 7.08 0.13
N SER A 257 12.54 5.95 -0.54
CA SER A 257 13.59 5.00 -0.15
C SER A 257 14.99 5.61 -0.10
N ARG A 258 15.30 6.52 -1.03
CA ARG A 258 16.59 7.24 -1.04
C ARG A 258 16.83 8.04 0.24
N ASP A 259 15.81 8.75 0.71
CA ASP A 259 15.92 9.64 1.87
C ASP A 259 15.92 8.86 3.20
N MET A 260 15.33 7.66 3.22
CA MET A 260 15.25 6.82 4.43
C MET A 260 16.41 5.84 4.59
N LEU A 261 17.12 5.53 3.50
CA LEU A 261 18.23 4.58 3.49
C LEU A 261 19.60 5.25 3.41
N SER A 262 19.62 6.58 3.25
CA SER A 262 20.83 7.41 3.31
C SER A 262 21.51 7.34 4.66
#